data_AF-A0A927U4A1-F1
#
_entry.id   AF-A0A927U4A1-F1
#
_cell.length_a   1.000
_cell.length_b   1.000
_cell.length_c   1.000
_cell.angle_alpha   90.00
_cell.angle_beta   90.00
_cell.angle_gamma   90.00
#
_symmetry.space_group_name_H-M   'P 1'
#
loop_
_entity.id
_entity.type
_entity.pdbx_description
1 polymer ?
#
loop_
_entity_poly.entity_id
_entity_poly.type
_entity_poly.pdbx_seq_one_letter_code
_entity_poly.pdbx_strand_id
1 'polypeptide(L)'
;MAGREDLIKGLSQAMNGNKEDELGRQFFADTNTLKTGAAGGNVEVSVLVSKEEFARIASGIVKYHITDRRGIEEGNDMIFNEVEADGFTQTGHKLAKRVINVQSYLQIKGLKDNYSIVSF
;
A
#
# COMPACT_ATOMS: atom_id res chain seq x y z
N MET A 1 -11.65 -25.17 -46.53
CA MET A 1 -10.55 -25.77 -45.73
C MET A 1 -9.79 -24.61 -45.10
N ALA A 2 -9.99 -24.38 -43.80
CA ALA A 2 -9.28 -23.31 -43.09
C ALA A 2 -7.81 -23.72 -42.93
N GLY A 3 -6.92 -23.00 -43.61
CA GLY A 3 -5.50 -23.30 -43.62
C GLY A 3 -4.88 -23.06 -42.24
N ARG A 4 -3.78 -23.74 -41.96
CA ARG A 4 -2.97 -23.58 -40.73
C ARG A 4 -2.68 -22.11 -40.40
N GLU A 5 -2.62 -21.25 -41.40
CA GLU A 5 -2.41 -19.81 -41.28
C GLU A 5 -3.59 -19.05 -40.66
N ASP A 6 -4.84 -19.46 -40.90
CA ASP A 6 -6.02 -18.85 -40.29
C ASP A 6 -6.15 -19.24 -38.81
N LEU A 7 -5.75 -20.47 -38.46
CA LEU A 7 -5.62 -20.92 -37.07
C LEU A 7 -4.54 -20.14 -36.32
N ILE A 8 -3.41 -19.86 -36.96
CA ILE A 8 -2.32 -19.07 -36.37
C ILE A 8 -2.74 -17.60 -36.21
N LYS A 9 -3.46 -17.01 -37.17
CA LYS A 9 -4.05 -15.66 -37.01
C LYS A 9 -5.09 -15.60 -35.88
N GLY A 10 -5.95 -16.61 -35.77
CA GLY A 10 -6.94 -16.70 -34.68
C GLY A 10 -6.30 -16.82 -33.30
N LEU A 11 -5.26 -17.65 -33.16
CA LEU A 11 -4.47 -17.79 -31.93
C LEU A 11 -3.69 -16.51 -31.60
N SER A 12 -3.09 -15.86 -32.60
CA SER A 12 -2.33 -14.63 -32.39
C SER A 12 -3.22 -13.43 -32.06
N GLN A 13 -4.48 -13.40 -32.54
CA GLN A 13 -5.48 -12.42 -32.13
C GLN A 13 -6.05 -12.72 -30.73
N ALA A 14 -6.26 -13.99 -30.38
CA ALA A 14 -6.69 -14.38 -29.05
C ALA A 14 -5.63 -14.10 -27.97
N MET A 15 -4.34 -14.25 -28.30
CA MET A 15 -3.23 -13.92 -27.39
C MET A 15 -2.94 -12.41 -27.28
N ASN A 16 -3.21 -11.62 -28.32
CA ASN A 16 -3.05 -10.15 -28.28
C ASN A 16 -4.32 -9.41 -27.79
N GLY A 17 -5.43 -10.12 -27.64
CA GLY A 17 -6.72 -9.57 -27.22
C GLY A 17 -6.95 -9.63 -25.71
N ASN A 18 -6.05 -9.01 -24.95
CA ASN A 18 -6.22 -8.52 -23.56
C ASN A 18 -7.53 -8.89 -22.84
N LYS A 19 -7.66 -10.14 -22.39
CA LYS A 19 -8.78 -10.59 -21.53
C LYS A 19 -8.38 -11.42 -20.31
N GLU A 20 -7.10 -11.46 -19.97
CA GLU A 20 -6.66 -11.91 -18.63
C GLU A 20 -6.52 -10.75 -17.64
N ASP A 21 -6.74 -9.53 -18.11
CA ASP A 21 -6.28 -8.33 -17.44
C ASP A 21 -7.48 -7.45 -16.99
N GLU A 22 -8.63 -8.05 -16.71
CA GLU A 22 -9.77 -7.37 -16.07
C GLU A 22 -10.11 -7.96 -14.70
N LEU A 23 -9.91 -9.28 -14.50
CA LEU A 23 -10.03 -9.91 -13.18
C LEU A 23 -8.73 -9.82 -12.35
N GLY A 24 -7.56 -9.76 -13.00
CA GLY A 24 -6.29 -9.44 -12.32
C GLY A 24 -6.18 -7.96 -11.96
N ARG A 25 -6.70 -7.05 -12.80
CA ARG A 25 -6.66 -5.61 -12.54
C ARG A 25 -7.58 -5.16 -11.38
N GLN A 26 -8.60 -5.94 -11.02
CA GLN A 26 -9.45 -5.58 -9.89
C GLN A 26 -8.84 -5.87 -8.51
N PHE A 27 -7.81 -6.72 -8.43
CA PHE A 27 -7.13 -7.05 -7.17
C PHE A 27 -5.73 -6.44 -7.01
N PHE A 28 -5.19 -5.78 -8.04
CA PHE A 28 -3.87 -5.11 -7.99
C PHE A 28 -3.93 -3.57 -8.11
N ALA A 29 -5.12 -2.97 -8.13
CA ALA A 29 -5.29 -1.51 -8.29
C ALA A 29 -5.19 -0.68 -7.00
N ASP A 30 -4.91 -1.28 -5.83
CA ASP A 30 -4.88 -0.55 -4.55
C ASP A 30 -3.50 -0.46 -3.85
N THR A 31 -2.41 -0.81 -4.54
CA THR A 31 -1.05 -0.69 -3.97
C THR A 31 -0.07 0.10 -4.83
N ASN A 32 -0.52 0.80 -5.88
CA ASN A 32 0.38 1.51 -6.81
C ASN A 32 -0.05 2.92 -7.22
N THR A 33 -0.82 3.64 -6.41
CA THR A 33 -0.94 5.11 -6.54
C THR A 33 0.33 5.84 -6.04
N LEU A 34 1.48 5.45 -6.56
CA LEU A 34 2.65 6.33 -6.69
C LEU A 34 2.34 7.35 -7.79
N LYS A 35 1.53 8.36 -7.47
CA LYS A 35 1.51 9.60 -8.26
C LYS A 35 2.74 10.41 -7.88
N THR A 36 3.81 10.23 -8.65
CA THR A 36 4.83 11.26 -8.83
C THR A 36 4.16 12.48 -9.50
N GLY A 37 3.62 13.38 -8.69
CA GLY A 37 3.07 14.66 -9.12
C GLY A 37 3.56 15.74 -8.17
N ALA A 38 4.50 16.56 -8.62
CA ALA A 38 5.04 17.67 -7.87
C ALA A 38 3.95 18.73 -7.57
N ALA A 39 3.63 18.91 -6.29
CA ALA A 39 3.14 20.14 -5.67
C ALA A 39 3.23 19.92 -4.15
N GLY A 40 3.81 20.86 -3.41
CA GLY A 40 4.08 20.75 -1.96
C GLY A 40 2.83 20.64 -1.08
N GLY A 41 2.09 19.54 -1.20
CA GLY A 41 0.96 19.14 -0.38
C GLY A 41 1.31 17.89 0.42
N ASN A 42 0.78 17.81 1.64
CA ASN A 42 0.98 16.65 2.51
C ASN A 42 0.66 15.35 1.76
N VAL A 43 1.62 14.44 1.71
CA VAL A 43 1.38 13.08 1.21
C VAL A 43 0.63 12.32 2.29
N GLU A 44 -0.51 11.75 1.93
CA GLU A 44 -1.28 10.87 2.82
C GLU A 44 -0.86 9.42 2.57
N VAL A 45 -0.45 8.71 3.63
CA VAL A 45 0.00 7.32 3.56
C VAL A 45 -0.92 6.44 4.40
N SER A 46 -1.69 5.57 3.74
CA SER A 46 -2.63 4.66 4.42
C SER A 46 -1.99 3.32 4.75
N VAL A 47 -2.21 2.86 5.98
CA VAL A 47 -1.82 1.54 6.49
C VAL A 47 -3.00 0.84 7.14
N LEU A 48 -2.97 -0.49 7.12
CA LEU A 48 -3.95 -1.34 7.79
C LEU A 48 -3.35 -1.79 9.12
N VAL A 49 -4.12 -1.70 10.21
CA VAL A 49 -3.68 -2.10 11.55
C VAL A 49 -4.76 -2.90 12.25
N SER A 50 -4.31 -3.85 13.08
CA SER A 50 -5.22 -4.61 13.93
C SER A 50 -5.96 -3.71 14.91
N LYS A 51 -7.10 -4.15 15.41
CA LYS A 51 -7.86 -3.47 16.47
C LYS A 51 -7.04 -3.15 17.72
N GLU A 52 -6.17 -4.07 18.13
CA GLU A 52 -5.31 -3.85 19.31
C GLU A 52 -4.28 -2.74 19.06
N GLU A 53 -3.65 -2.75 17.89
CA GLU A 53 -2.68 -1.72 17.51
C GLU A 53 -3.37 -0.37 17.33
N PHE A 54 -4.52 -0.34 16.65
CA PHE A 54 -5.32 0.87 16.49
C PHE A 54 -5.67 1.50 17.84
N ALA A 55 -6.15 0.71 18.81
CA ALA A 55 -6.46 1.19 20.15
C ALA A 55 -5.23 1.73 20.91
N ARG A 56 -4.06 1.10 20.75
CA ARG A 56 -2.79 1.55 21.36
C ARG A 56 -2.28 2.86 20.74
N ILE A 57 -2.45 3.04 19.44
CA ILE A 57 -2.11 4.28 18.73
C ILE A 57 -3.10 5.39 19.12
N ALA A 58 -4.40 5.09 19.15
CA ALA A 58 -5.45 6.03 19.54
C ALA A 58 -5.29 6.53 20.99
N SER A 59 -4.90 5.64 21.91
CA SER A 59 -4.63 5.98 23.31
C SER A 59 -3.28 6.69 23.54
N GLY A 60 -2.41 6.77 22.52
CA GLY A 60 -1.09 7.41 22.62
C GLY A 60 -0.06 6.58 23.40
N ILE A 61 -0.36 5.32 23.71
CA ILE A 61 0.60 4.36 24.29
C ILE A 61 1.69 4.07 23.26
N VAL A 62 1.28 3.87 22.00
CA VAL A 62 2.20 3.69 20.87
C VAL A 62 2.31 5.01 20.10
N LYS A 63 3.54 5.47 19.91
CA LYS A 63 3.89 6.74 19.26
C LYS A 63 4.75 6.55 17.99
N TYR A 64 4.83 5.31 17.52
CA TYR A 64 5.55 4.96 16.32
C TYR A 64 4.87 3.78 15.63
N HIS A 65 5.11 3.63 14.33
CA HIS A 65 4.68 2.48 13.55
C HIS A 65 5.82 2.02 12.63
N ILE A 66 5.91 0.71 12.43
CA ILE A 66 6.95 0.10 11.60
C ILE A 66 6.33 -0.32 10.28
N THR A 67 6.84 0.18 9.17
CA THR A 67 6.25 -0.04 7.85
C THR A 67 7.33 -0.20 6.78
N ASP A 68 7.01 -0.95 5.74
CA ASP A 68 7.81 -1.10 4.51
C ASP A 68 7.37 -0.12 3.41
N ARG A 69 6.39 0.74 3.70
CA ARG A 69 5.91 1.78 2.79
C ARG A 69 7.02 2.80 2.53
N ARG A 70 7.17 3.18 1.26
CA ARG A 70 8.15 4.14 0.77
C ARG A 70 7.52 5.52 0.59
N GLY A 71 8.34 6.57 0.61
CA GLY A 71 7.90 7.95 0.37
C GLY A 71 7.20 8.60 1.56
N ILE A 72 7.45 8.09 2.78
CA ILE A 72 7.00 8.74 4.02
C ILE A 72 8.07 9.75 4.42
N GLU A 73 7.65 11.00 4.60
CA GLU A 73 8.50 12.10 5.03
C GLU A 73 7.91 12.79 6.26
N GLU A 74 8.75 13.50 7.01
CA GLU A 74 8.30 14.38 8.08
C GLU A 74 7.27 15.39 7.55
N GLY A 75 6.20 15.60 8.30
CA GLY A 75 5.09 16.44 7.89
C GLY A 75 4.03 15.72 7.04
N ASN A 76 4.22 14.47 6.61
CA ASN A 76 3.16 13.69 5.97
C ASN A 76 2.05 13.29 6.97
N ASP A 77 0.88 12.90 6.48
CA ASP A 77 -0.18 12.32 7.32
C ASP A 77 -0.24 10.81 7.10
N MET A 78 -0.06 10.04 8.18
CA MET A 78 -0.32 8.60 8.18
C MET A 78 -1.76 8.32 8.60
N ILE A 79 -2.46 7.56 7.76
CA ILE A 79 -3.84 7.14 8.00
C ILE A 79 -3.84 5.66 8.41
N PHE A 80 -4.14 5.41 9.68
CA PHE A 80 -4.32 4.07 10.23
C PHE A 80 -5.77 3.64 10.04
N ASN A 81 -6.00 2.55 9.31
CA ASN A 81 -7.32 1.97 9.13
C ASN A 81 -7.41 0.68 9.94
N GLU A 82 -8.40 0.61 10.83
CA GLU A 82 -8.64 -0.58 11.64
C GLU A 82 -9.22 -1.70 10.77
N VAL A 83 -8.63 -2.89 10.89
CA VAL A 83 -9.13 -4.12 10.27
C VAL A 83 -9.54 -5.14 11.32
N GLU A 84 -10.48 -6.00 10.94
CA GLU A 84 -10.90 -7.18 11.68
C GLU A 84 -9.75 -8.21 11.78
N ALA A 85 -9.99 -9.30 12.53
CA ALA A 85 -8.98 -10.34 12.77
C ALA A 85 -8.50 -11.07 11.50
N ASP A 86 -9.23 -10.95 10.40
CA ASP A 86 -8.84 -11.47 9.08
C ASP A 86 -7.77 -10.63 8.38
N GLY A 87 -7.45 -9.44 8.92
CA GLY A 87 -6.42 -8.53 8.41
C GLY A 87 -6.80 -7.78 7.13
N PHE A 88 -8.02 -7.92 6.64
CA PHE A 88 -8.45 -7.34 5.36
C PHE A 88 -9.78 -6.58 5.47
N THR A 89 -10.73 -7.09 6.25
CA THR A 89 -12.03 -6.45 6.41
C THR A 89 -11.89 -5.20 7.26
N GLN A 90 -12.10 -4.03 6.66
CA GLN A 90 -12.04 -2.76 7.39
C GLN A 90 -13.28 -2.57 8.26
N THR A 91 -13.08 -2.15 9.50
CA THR A 91 -14.17 -1.86 10.44
C THR A 91 -14.85 -0.50 10.14
N GLY A 92 -14.17 0.35 9.38
CA GLY A 92 -14.57 1.73 9.10
C GLY A 92 -13.93 2.76 10.03
N HIS A 93 -13.23 2.34 11.09
CA HIS A 93 -12.47 3.25 11.95
C HIS A 93 -11.15 3.66 11.31
N LYS A 94 -10.86 4.96 11.40
CA LYS A 94 -9.67 5.59 10.81
C LYS A 94 -9.07 6.58 11.78
N LEU A 95 -7.74 6.66 11.80
CA LEU A 95 -7.00 7.61 12.61
C LEU A 95 -5.88 8.23 11.79
N ALA A 96 -5.90 9.55 11.67
CA ALA A 96 -4.82 10.29 11.04
C ALA A 96 -3.80 10.75 12.09
N LYS A 97 -2.51 10.60 11.78
CA LYS A 97 -1.40 11.07 12.61
C LYS A 97 -0.36 11.75 11.74
N ARG A 98 0.09 12.93 12.17
CA ARG A 98 1.15 13.70 11.51
C ARG A 98 2.49 13.05 11.80
N VAL A 99 3.26 12.76 10.76
CA VAL A 99 4.62 12.22 10.89
C VAL A 99 5.54 13.29 11.45
N ILE A 100 6.21 12.96 12.55
CA ILE A 100 7.20 13.82 13.22
C ILE A 100 8.63 13.41 12.86
N ASN A 101 8.87 12.11 12.62
CA ASN A 101 10.21 11.63 12.27
C ASN A 101 10.13 10.30 11.53
N VAL A 102 11.08 10.04 10.65
CA VAL A 102 11.22 8.77 9.91
C VAL A 102 12.65 8.28 10.03
N GLN A 103 12.82 7.03 10.50
CA GLN A 103 14.11 6.37 10.61
C GLN A 103 14.10 5.09 9.78
N SER A 104 14.98 5.04 8.77
CA SER A 104 15.12 3.88 7.88
C SER A 104 15.96 2.77 8.51
N TYR A 105 15.92 1.58 7.89
CA TYR A 105 16.77 0.44 8.26
C TYR A 105 18.28 0.73 8.20
N LEU A 106 18.71 1.75 7.45
CA LEU A 106 20.09 2.21 7.41
C LEU A 106 20.51 2.94 8.70
N GLN A 107 19.55 3.51 9.42
CA GLN A 107 19.77 4.28 10.64
C GLN A 107 19.56 3.44 11.90
N ILE A 108 18.73 2.39 11.85
CA ILE A 108 18.37 1.57 13.00
C ILE A 108 18.97 0.17 12.87
N LYS A 109 19.95 -0.12 13.72
CA LYS A 109 20.60 -1.44 13.78
C LYS A 109 19.57 -2.52 14.18
N GLY A 110 19.41 -3.51 13.33
CA GLY A 110 18.49 -4.65 13.55
C GLY A 110 17.10 -4.48 12.97
N LEU A 111 16.80 -3.33 12.34
CA LEU A 111 15.59 -3.19 11.54
C LEU A 111 15.76 -3.96 10.21
N LYS A 112 14.70 -4.64 9.77
CA LYS A 112 14.71 -5.41 8.52
C LYS A 112 14.90 -4.49 7.33
N ASP A 113 15.64 -4.96 6.32
CA ASP A 113 15.85 -4.24 5.07
C ASP A 113 14.52 -3.76 4.46
N ASN A 114 14.51 -2.53 3.95
CA ASN A 114 13.36 -1.81 3.41
C ASN A 114 12.27 -1.41 4.40
N TYR A 115 12.42 -1.67 5.70
CA TYR A 115 11.51 -1.13 6.71
C TYR A 115 11.98 0.23 7.22
N SER A 116 11.03 1.02 7.69
CA SER A 116 11.24 2.28 8.38
C SER A 116 10.38 2.33 9.65
N ILE A 117 10.88 3.01 10.67
CA ILE A 117 10.14 3.39 11.87
C ILE A 117 9.64 4.83 11.65
N VAL A 118 8.34 5.02 11.78
CA VAL A 118 7.68 6.32 11.62
C VAL A 118 7.11 6.75 12.97
N SER A 119 7.54 7.89 13.48
CA SER A 119 7.06 8.46 14.74
C SER A 119 6.03 9.56 14.50
N PHE A 120 5.05 9.67 15.40
CA PHE A 120 3.94 10.61 15.33
C PHE A 120 3.39 11.03 16.70
#